data_AF-X0YP08-F1
#
_entry.id   AF-X0YP08-F1
#
_cell.length_a   1.000
_cell.length_b   1.000
_cell.length_c   1.000
_cell.angle_alpha   90.00
_cell.angle_beta   90.00
_cell.angle_gamma   90.00
#
_symmetry.space_group_name_H-M   'P 1'
#
loop_
_entity.id
_entity.type
_entity.pdbx_description
1 polymer ?
#
loop_
_entity_poly.entity_id
_entity_poly.type
_entity_poly.pdbx_seq_one_letter_code
_entity_poly.pdbx_strand_id
1 'polypeptide(L)'
;NNTCFINSILQCLSHSKYLNNYISSNDFEEDIRSDLNNYELTKELRKILILLRISKNNINTNQFIQFLQQYLLTNNSYGIYLGRHNDANEFLTLLLTFMHEHVSYKPRINISIKDTNLTAFDKISLKSCTTWKEHFKESYSKII
;
A
#
# COMPACT_ATOMS: atom_id res chain seq x y z
N ASN A 1 -12.73 -18.52 -14.75
CA ASN A 1 -11.46 -17.96 -14.26
C ASN A 1 -11.51 -17.79 -12.75
N ASN A 2 -10.57 -18.42 -12.03
CA ASN A 2 -10.45 -18.31 -10.57
C ASN A 2 -9.71 -17.02 -10.18
N THR A 3 -10.33 -15.88 -10.45
CA THR A 3 -9.79 -14.54 -10.14
C THR A 3 -10.78 -13.69 -9.33
N CYS A 4 -11.84 -14.30 -8.80
CA CYS A 4 -12.86 -13.61 -8.01
C CYS A 4 -12.28 -12.92 -6.77
N PHE A 5 -11.27 -13.52 -6.13
CA PHE A 5 -10.57 -12.91 -5.00
C PHE A 5 -9.96 -11.55 -5.35
N ILE A 6 -9.36 -11.43 -6.54
CA ILE A 6 -8.81 -10.17 -7.06
C ILE A 6 -9.92 -9.13 -7.20
N ASN A 7 -11.01 -9.52 -7.86
CA ASN A 7 -12.14 -8.62 -8.10
C ASN A 7 -12.75 -8.12 -6.78
N SER A 8 -12.95 -9.03 -5.81
CA SER A 8 -13.48 -8.68 -4.49
C SER A 8 -12.56 -7.69 -3.76
N ILE A 9 -11.25 -7.94 -3.72
CA ILE A 9 -10.29 -7.04 -3.07
C ILE A 9 -10.21 -5.67 -3.77
N LEU A 10 -10.14 -5.63 -5.11
CA LEU A 10 -10.11 -4.37 -5.85
C LEU A 10 -11.38 -3.54 -5.62
N GLN A 11 -12.55 -4.18 -5.57
CA GLN A 11 -13.82 -3.51 -5.26
C GLN A 11 -13.86 -2.98 -3.82
N CYS A 12 -13.36 -3.74 -2.85
CA CYS A 12 -13.26 -3.27 -1.46
C CYS A 12 -12.34 -2.05 -1.35
N LEU A 13 -11.16 -2.10 -1.98
CA LEU A 13 -10.18 -1.03 -1.94
C LEU A 13 -10.67 0.23 -2.69
N SER A 14 -11.37 0.09 -3.82
CA SER A 14 -11.91 1.24 -4.59
C SER A 14 -13.03 2.00 -3.85
N HIS A 15 -13.57 1.43 -2.78
CA HIS A 15 -14.56 2.09 -1.91
C HIS A 15 -13.99 2.54 -0.56
N SER A 16 -12.71 2.26 -0.26
CA SER A 16 -12.04 2.80 0.92
C SER A 16 -11.78 4.30 0.75
N LYS A 17 -12.54 5.13 1.48
CA LYS A 17 -12.52 6.60 1.32
C LYS A 17 -11.11 7.19 1.43
N TYR A 18 -10.35 6.82 2.46
CA TYR A 18 -9.02 7.36 2.71
C TYR A 18 -8.02 6.96 1.62
N LEU A 19 -8.01 5.67 1.26
CA LEU A 19 -7.12 5.17 0.22
C LEU A 19 -7.41 5.83 -1.12
N ASN A 20 -8.68 5.93 -1.52
CA ASN A 20 -9.02 6.55 -2.81
C ASN A 20 -8.75 8.04 -2.86
N ASN A 21 -8.96 8.75 -1.75
CA ASN A 21 -8.61 10.16 -1.68
C ASN A 21 -7.10 10.35 -1.88
N TYR A 22 -6.28 9.50 -1.26
CA TYR A 22 -4.84 9.52 -1.44
C TYR A 22 -4.44 9.14 -2.88
N ILE A 23 -4.90 7.99 -3.38
CA ILE A 23 -4.57 7.52 -4.74
C ILE A 23 -5.00 8.53 -5.83
N SER A 24 -6.09 9.26 -5.62
CA SER A 24 -6.58 10.27 -6.59
C SER A 24 -5.88 11.64 -6.44
N SER A 25 -5.06 11.83 -5.42
CA SER A 25 -4.39 13.11 -5.14
C SER A 25 -3.05 13.25 -5.86
N ASN A 26 -2.57 14.49 -5.98
CA ASN A 26 -1.23 14.78 -6.49
C ASN A 26 -0.15 14.23 -5.54
N ASP A 27 -0.43 14.15 -4.24
CA ASP A 27 0.48 13.54 -3.26
C ASP A 27 0.92 12.14 -3.68
N PHE A 28 0.01 11.32 -4.22
CA PHE A 28 0.37 9.98 -4.67
C PHE A 28 1.37 10.00 -5.84
N GLU A 29 1.25 10.98 -6.75
CA GLU A 29 2.21 11.16 -7.86
C GLU A 29 3.57 11.65 -7.38
N GLU A 30 3.60 12.43 -6.31
CA GLU A 30 4.85 12.90 -5.70
C GLU A 30 5.53 11.80 -4.88
N ASP A 31 4.72 10.96 -4.20
CA ASP A 31 5.19 9.90 -3.33
C ASP A 31 5.61 8.63 -4.11
N ILE A 32 5.07 8.39 -5.32
CA ILE A 32 5.32 7.17 -6.08
C ILE A 32 6.77 7.06 -6.58
N ARG A 33 7.37 5.91 -6.32
CA ARG A 33 8.73 5.57 -6.69
C ARG A 33 8.81 5.00 -8.11
N SER A 34 9.10 5.88 -9.06
CA SER A 34 9.25 5.53 -10.49
C SER A 34 10.54 4.76 -10.82
N ASP A 35 11.50 4.70 -9.89
CA ASP A 35 12.74 3.93 -10.00
C ASP A 35 12.55 2.41 -9.83
N LEU A 36 11.37 1.96 -9.37
CA LEU A 36 11.09 0.55 -9.08
C LEU A 36 10.73 -0.23 -10.35
N ASN A 37 11.25 -1.46 -10.46
CA ASN A 37 11.03 -2.35 -11.60
C ASN A 37 9.54 -2.66 -11.90
N ASN A 38 8.65 -2.54 -10.90
CA ASN A 38 7.22 -2.83 -11.03
C ASN A 38 6.35 -1.57 -11.06
N TYR A 39 6.93 -0.41 -11.40
CA TYR A 39 6.23 0.87 -11.48
C TYR A 39 4.99 0.82 -12.40
N GLU A 40 5.07 0.11 -13.53
CA GLU A 40 3.94 -0.06 -14.46
C GLU A 40 2.74 -0.80 -13.83
N LEU A 41 2.99 -1.76 -12.93
CA LEU A 41 1.93 -2.43 -12.17
C LEU A 41 1.22 -1.43 -11.24
N THR A 42 1.97 -0.53 -10.59
CA THR A 42 1.41 0.50 -9.71
C THR A 42 0.52 1.47 -10.47
N LYS A 43 0.95 1.90 -11.66
CA LYS A 43 0.15 2.75 -12.56
C LYS A 43 -1.16 2.09 -12.96
N GLU A 44 -1.12 0.82 -13.40
CA GLU A 44 -2.34 0.11 -13.79
C GLU A 44 -3.26 -0.17 -12.60
N LEU A 45 -2.71 -0.49 -11.42
CA LEU A 45 -3.49 -0.64 -10.19
C LEU A 45 -4.24 0.66 -9.84
N ARG A 46 -3.52 1.80 -9.82
CA ARG A 46 -4.11 3.12 -9.56
C ARG A 46 -5.23 3.46 -10.54
N LYS A 47 -4.98 3.27 -11.83
CA LYS A 47 -5.97 3.46 -12.89
C LYS A 47 -7.22 2.61 -12.65
N ILE A 48 -7.06 1.33 -12.31
CA ILE A 48 -8.19 0.45 -12.02
C ILE A 48 -8.97 0.92 -10.79
N LEU A 49 -8.31 1.27 -9.69
CA LEU A 49 -8.97 1.73 -8.47
C LEU A 49 -9.78 3.03 -8.70
N ILE A 50 -9.21 3.97 -9.46
CA ILE A 50 -9.92 5.20 -9.86
C ILE A 50 -11.11 4.87 -10.76
N LEU A 51 -10.93 4.03 -11.78
CA LEU A 51 -12.00 3.64 -12.71
C LEU A 51 -13.13 2.91 -11.98
N LEU A 52 -12.82 1.99 -11.05
CA LEU A 52 -13.82 1.23 -10.28
C LEU A 52 -14.70 2.12 -9.41
N ARG A 53 -14.17 3.27 -8.99
CA ARG A 53 -14.91 4.25 -8.19
C ARG A 53 -15.90 5.06 -9.05
N ILE A 54 -15.51 5.44 -10.27
CA ILE A 54 -16.30 6.36 -11.12
C ILE A 54 -17.16 5.65 -12.16
N SER A 55 -16.80 4.44 -12.56
CA SER A 55 -17.47 3.66 -13.60
C SER A 55 -18.52 2.73 -13.01
N LYS A 56 -19.67 2.64 -13.68
CA LYS A 56 -20.66 1.58 -13.45
C LYS A 56 -20.53 0.40 -14.44
N ASN A 57 -19.59 0.51 -15.38
CA ASN A 57 -19.36 -0.46 -16.44
C ASN A 57 -18.19 -1.39 -16.10
N ASN A 58 -18.14 -2.54 -16.79
CA ASN A 58 -17.02 -3.46 -16.72
C ASN A 58 -15.71 -2.78 -17.12
N ILE A 59 -14.68 -2.93 -16.30
CA ILE A 59 -13.34 -2.37 -16.53
C ILE A 59 -12.43 -3.46 -17.08
N ASN A 60 -11.64 -3.11 -18.08
CA ASN A 60 -10.62 -4.00 -18.61
C ASN A 60 -9.43 -4.09 -17.63
N THR A 61 -9.19 -5.27 -17.07
CA THR A 61 -8.09 -5.53 -16.14
C THR A 61 -6.97 -6.36 -16.75
N ASN A 62 -6.98 -6.64 -18.07
CA ASN A 62 -6.04 -7.57 -18.70
C ASN A 62 -4.58 -7.15 -18.49
N GLN A 63 -4.28 -5.86 -18.66
CA GLN A 63 -2.94 -5.32 -18.49
C GLN A 63 -2.45 -5.44 -17.04
N PHE A 64 -3.31 -5.10 -16.07
CA PHE A 64 -3.03 -5.31 -14.66
C PHE A 64 -2.76 -6.78 -14.32
N ILE A 65 -3.58 -7.71 -14.84
CA ILE A 65 -3.39 -9.14 -14.61
C ILE A 65 -2.05 -9.63 -15.19
N GLN A 66 -1.65 -9.13 -16.37
CA GLN A 66 -0.34 -9.46 -16.95
C GLN A 66 0.83 -8.97 -16.10
N PHE A 67 0.80 -7.71 -15.65
CA PHE A 67 1.85 -7.16 -14.79
C PHE A 67 1.87 -7.82 -13.41
N LEU A 68 0.69 -8.11 -12.84
CA LEU A 68 0.58 -8.83 -11.57
C LEU A 68 1.16 -10.24 -11.70
N GLN A 69 0.92 -10.94 -12.81
CA GLN A 69 1.50 -12.25 -13.05
C GLN A 69 3.03 -12.21 -13.05
N GLN A 70 3.63 -11.23 -13.74
CA GLN A 70 5.08 -11.04 -13.78
C GLN A 70 5.65 -10.73 -12.39
N TYR A 71 4.96 -9.87 -11.63
CA TYR A 71 5.33 -9.56 -10.26
C TYR A 71 5.31 -10.81 -9.35
N LEU A 72 4.26 -11.63 -9.44
CA LEU A 72 4.13 -12.85 -8.64
C LEU A 72 5.19 -13.91 -8.98
N LEU A 73 5.58 -14.03 -10.25
CA LEU A 73 6.65 -14.94 -10.68
C LEU A 73 8.02 -14.56 -10.09
N THR A 74 8.24 -13.27 -9.86
CA THR A 74 9.49 -12.76 -9.26
C THR A 74 9.42 -12.66 -7.74
N ASN A 75 8.21 -12.59 -7.16
CA ASN A 75 7.97 -12.44 -5.71
C ASN A 75 6.98 -13.50 -5.20
N ASN A 76 7.49 -14.72 -4.96
CA ASN A 76 6.67 -15.88 -4.59
C ASN A 76 6.45 -16.03 -3.07
N SER A 77 6.70 -14.99 -2.26
CA SER A 77 6.60 -15.05 -0.80
C SER A 77 5.18 -15.23 -0.27
N TYR A 78 4.17 -14.87 -1.08
CA TYR A 78 2.76 -14.90 -0.70
C TYR A 78 1.98 -16.10 -1.27
N GLY A 79 2.64 -17.07 -1.90
CA GLY A 79 1.97 -18.30 -2.37
C GLY A 79 0.80 -18.12 -3.35
N ILE A 80 0.66 -16.93 -3.97
CA ILE A 80 -0.48 -16.59 -4.83
C ILE A 80 -0.22 -17.07 -6.26
N TYR A 81 -1.15 -17.87 -6.79
CA TYR A 81 -1.09 -18.39 -8.14
C TYR A 81 -2.34 -18.02 -8.94
N LEU A 82 -2.16 -17.20 -9.98
CA LEU A 82 -3.26 -16.85 -10.89
C LEU A 82 -3.86 -18.10 -11.55
N GLY A 83 -5.19 -18.12 -11.66
CA GLY A 83 -5.93 -19.26 -12.23
C GLY A 83 -6.29 -20.37 -11.21
N ARG A 84 -5.81 -20.26 -9.96
CA ARG A 84 -6.20 -21.13 -8.84
C ARG A 84 -7.07 -20.38 -7.84
N HIS A 85 -7.74 -21.12 -6.95
CA HIS A 85 -8.33 -20.51 -5.76
C HIS A 85 -7.18 -20.04 -4.86
N ASN A 86 -7.27 -18.80 -4.39
CA ASN A 86 -6.31 -18.19 -3.46
C ASN A 86 -7.09 -17.56 -2.30
N ASP A 87 -6.42 -17.39 -1.17
CA ASP A 87 -6.99 -16.64 -0.04
C ASP A 87 -7.07 -15.14 -0.39
N ALA A 88 -8.23 -14.54 -0.17
CA ALA A 88 -8.44 -13.12 -0.45
C ALA A 88 -7.66 -12.21 0.52
N ASN A 89 -7.48 -12.64 1.78
CA ASN A 89 -6.71 -11.90 2.76
C ASN A 89 -5.23 -11.91 2.43
N GLU A 90 -4.69 -13.04 1.96
CA GLU A 90 -3.29 -13.11 1.52
C GLU A 90 -3.04 -12.19 0.32
N PHE A 91 -3.97 -12.15 -0.63
CA PHE A 91 -3.92 -11.19 -1.73
C PHE A 91 -4.04 -9.73 -1.27
N LEU A 92 -4.91 -9.45 -0.29
CA LEU A 92 -5.03 -8.12 0.29
C LEU A 92 -3.71 -7.68 0.95
N THR A 93 -3.08 -8.56 1.72
CA THR A 93 -1.78 -8.28 2.34
C THR A 93 -0.72 -8.03 1.28
N LEU A 94 -0.61 -8.87 0.26
CA LEU A 94 0.31 -8.65 -0.87
C LEU A 94 0.09 -7.28 -1.50
N LEU A 95 -1.16 -6.92 -1.78
CA LEU A 95 -1.49 -5.70 -2.49
C LEU A 95 -1.22 -4.44 -1.66
N LEU A 96 -1.52 -4.47 -0.35
CA LEU A 96 -1.21 -3.37 0.56
C LEU A 96 0.29 -3.20 0.77
N THR A 97 1.03 -4.31 0.96
CA THR A 97 2.50 -4.27 1.06
C THR A 97 3.12 -3.73 -0.23
N PHE A 98 2.66 -4.21 -1.39
CA PHE A 98 3.11 -3.74 -2.69
C PHE A 98 2.92 -2.22 -2.84
N MET A 99 1.72 -1.71 -2.53
CA MET A 99 1.46 -0.27 -2.60
C MET A 99 2.32 0.50 -1.59
N HIS A 100 2.44 0.00 -0.35
CA HIS A 100 3.27 0.64 0.67
C HIS A 100 4.72 0.80 0.19
N GLU A 101 5.35 -0.27 -0.32
CA GLU A 101 6.73 -0.23 -0.82
C GLU A 101 6.92 0.83 -1.92
N HIS A 102 5.94 0.97 -2.81
CA HIS A 102 6.00 1.89 -3.95
C HIS A 102 5.79 3.36 -3.60
N VAL A 103 5.25 3.67 -2.43
CA VAL A 103 5.11 5.05 -1.92
C VAL A 103 5.83 5.26 -0.59
N SER A 104 6.69 4.32 -0.20
CA SER A 104 7.43 4.39 1.06
C SER A 104 8.62 5.33 0.97
N TYR A 105 8.87 6.06 2.06
CA TYR A 105 10.05 6.87 2.24
C TYR A 105 10.62 6.72 3.66
N LYS A 106 11.86 7.19 3.85
CA LYS A 106 12.52 7.22 5.17
C LYS A 106 12.30 8.58 5.83
N PRO A 107 11.38 8.71 6.80
CA PRO A 107 11.09 10.00 7.42
C PRO A 107 12.24 10.42 8.35
N ARG A 108 12.56 11.71 8.37
CA ARG A 108 13.41 12.29 9.41
C ARG A 108 12.56 12.63 10.63
N ILE A 109 12.60 11.77 11.64
CA ILE A 109 11.83 11.95 12.89
C ILE A 109 12.75 12.49 13.99
N ASN A 110 12.47 13.72 14.43
CA ASN A 110 13.17 14.39 15.54
C ASN A 110 12.25 14.47 16.76
N ILE A 111 12.72 13.94 17.89
CA ILE A 111 12.02 14.02 19.17
C ILE A 111 12.75 15.07 20.00
N SER A 112 12.06 16.14 20.41
CA SER A 112 12.60 17.18 21.28
C SER A 112 11.92 17.14 22.64
N ILE A 113 12.72 17.31 23.68
CA ILE A 113 12.28 17.38 25.07
C ILE A 113 12.48 18.83 25.52
N LYS A 114 11.41 19.48 25.98
CA LYS A 114 11.44 20.90 26.39
C LYS A 114 11.89 21.08 27.84
N ASP A 115 11.59 20.13 28.72
CA ASP A 115 11.90 20.17 30.16
C ASP A 115 12.61 18.89 30.58
N THR A 116 13.63 19.02 31.42
CA THR A 116 14.41 17.89 31.95
C THR A 116 13.75 17.24 33.17
N ASN A 117 12.79 17.90 33.82
CA ASN A 117 12.02 17.36 34.94
C ASN A 117 10.86 16.48 34.45
N LEU A 118 11.22 15.29 33.94
CA LEU A 118 10.26 14.35 33.37
C LEU A 118 9.44 13.62 34.44
N THR A 119 8.12 13.78 34.38
CA THR A 119 7.18 12.97 35.16
C THR A 119 7.18 11.52 34.67
N ALA A 120 6.57 10.60 35.44
CA ALA A 120 6.39 9.22 35.01
C ALA A 120 5.62 9.12 33.67
N PHE A 121 4.63 9.99 33.47
CA PHE A 121 3.86 10.07 32.23
C PHE A 121 4.72 10.53 31.04
N ASP A 122 5.60 11.51 31.25
CA ASP A 122 6.50 12.00 30.20
C ASP A 122 7.49 10.92 29.76
N LYS A 123 7.99 10.12 30.70
CA LYS A 123 8.88 8.98 30.40
C LYS A 123 8.18 7.92 29.56
N ILE A 124 6.92 7.61 29.86
CA ILE A 124 6.11 6.68 29.06
C ILE A 124 5.88 7.25 27.66
N SER A 125 5.50 8.53 27.58
CA SER A 125 5.27 9.22 26.31
C SER A 125 6.53 9.25 25.44
N LEU A 126 7.70 9.53 26.04
CA LEU A 126 8.98 9.48 25.36
C LEU A 126 9.28 8.07 24.84
N LYS A 127 9.06 7.04 25.66
CA LYS A 127 9.22 5.64 25.26
C LYS A 127 8.34 5.33 24.05
N SER A 128 7.05 5.67 24.10
CA SER A 128 6.12 5.49 22.99
C SER A 128 6.60 6.19 21.72
N CYS A 129 6.99 7.47 21.79
CA CYS A 129 7.52 8.21 20.65
C CYS A 129 8.79 7.57 20.07
N THR A 130 9.70 7.10 20.92
CA THR A 130 10.90 6.38 20.45
C THR A 130 10.57 5.07 19.76
N THR A 131 9.61 4.30 20.28
CA THR A 131 9.15 3.06 19.63
C THR A 131 8.52 3.34 18.27
N TRP A 132 7.67 4.36 18.16
CA TRP A 132 7.08 4.77 16.89
C TRP A 132 8.13 5.24 15.89
N LYS A 133 9.13 6.01 16.35
CA LYS A 133 10.26 6.41 15.51
C LYS A 133 11.00 5.19 14.97
N GLU A 134 11.34 4.24 15.82
CA GLU A 134 12.06 3.03 15.39
C GLU A 134 11.23 2.15 14.43
N HIS A 135 9.91 2.12 14.60
CA HIS A 135 9.02 1.37 13.71
C HIS A 135 8.98 1.97 12.29
N PHE A 136 8.88 3.29 12.16
CA PHE A 136 8.67 3.96 10.87
C PHE A 136 9.92 4.50 10.18
N LYS A 137 11.09 4.49 10.85
CA LYS A 137 12.32 5.11 10.30
C LYS A 137 12.76 4.51 8.96
N GLU A 138 12.49 3.23 8.70
CA GLU A 138 12.99 2.53 7.51
C GLU A 138 12.00 2.56 6.34
N SER A 139 10.70 2.58 6.62
CA SER A 139 9.65 2.49 5.61
C SER A 139 8.33 3.04 6.14
N TYR A 140 8.08 4.33 5.93
CA TYR A 140 6.80 4.96 6.19
C TYR A 140 6.08 5.25 4.87
N SER A 141 4.76 5.08 4.82
CA SER A 141 3.94 5.59 3.73
C SER A 141 2.56 6.00 4.25
N LYS A 142 1.78 6.75 3.47
CA LYS A 142 0.41 7.13 3.85
C LYS A 142 -0.59 5.94 3.81
N ILE A 143 -0.13 4.74 3.46
CA ILE A 143 -0.94 3.52 3.33
C ILE A 143 -0.90 2.66 4.60
N ILE A 144 0.20 2.71 5.39
CA ILE A 144 0.42 1.92 6.61
C ILE A 144 0.80 2.85 7.77
#